data_AF-A0A3C8CA90-F1
#
_entry.id   AF-A0A3C8CA90-F1
#
_cell.length_a   1.000
_cell.length_b   1.000
_cell.length_c   1.000
_cell.angle_alpha   90.00
_cell.angle_beta   90.00
_cell.angle_gamma   90.00
#
_symmetry.space_group_name_H-M   'P 1'
#
loop_
_entity.id
_entity.type
_entity.pdbx_description
1 polymer ?
#
loop_
_entity_poly.entity_id
_entity_poly.type
_entity_poly.pdbx_seq_one_letter_code
_entity_poly.pdbx_strand_id
1 'polypeptide(L)'
;SVVQAIQKIMGNAEASGKTYHLIDGHIHNMDLGQLIVDTIDSFGEVEGVMGEDGVPMSSQAAQDLGVEFPGKEGIVEYIKLIHKLQGEYGGERNIQNW
;
A
#
# COMPACT_ATOMS: atom_id res chain seq x y z
N SER A 1 -1.33 7.91 6.40
CA SER A 1 -0.12 8.73 6.27
C SER A 1 -0.36 10.11 5.64
N VAL A 2 -0.79 10.24 4.36
CA VAL A 2 -0.82 11.54 3.65
C VAL A 2 -1.68 12.62 4.32
N VAL A 3 -2.96 12.33 4.61
CA VAL A 3 -3.86 13.31 5.25
C VAL A 3 -3.35 13.71 6.63
N GLN A 4 -2.86 12.74 7.41
CA GLN A 4 -2.26 12.99 8.72
C GLN A 4 -1.02 13.89 8.62
N ALA A 5 -0.16 13.68 7.62
CA ALA A 5 1.00 14.52 7.38
C ALA A 5 0.60 15.96 7.06
N ILE A 6 -0.40 16.16 6.20
CA ILE A 6 -0.97 17.49 5.90
C ILE A 6 -1.47 18.16 7.18
N GLN A 7 -2.28 17.44 7.97
CA GLN A 7 -2.80 17.95 9.24
C GLN A 7 -1.70 18.36 10.22
N LYS A 8 -0.59 17.62 10.25
CA LYS A 8 0.54 17.88 11.15
C LYS A 8 1.43 19.04 10.73
N ILE A 9 1.54 19.33 9.44
CA ILE A 9 2.33 20.47 8.94
C ILE A 9 1.52 21.77 8.92
N MET A 10 0.19 21.70 8.85
CA MET A 10 -0.67 22.89 8.83
C MET A 10 -0.46 23.74 10.06
N GLY A 11 0.00 24.99 9.86
CA GLY A 11 0.29 25.93 10.95
C GLY A 11 1.58 25.63 11.73
N ASN A 12 2.36 24.62 11.34
CA ASN A 12 3.64 24.29 11.96
C ASN A 12 4.79 25.04 11.26
N ALA A 13 5.25 26.13 11.87
CA ALA A 13 6.37 26.92 11.34
C ALA A 13 7.67 26.12 11.22
N GLU A 14 7.91 25.14 12.08
CA GLU A 14 9.10 24.29 12.03
C GLU A 14 9.11 23.34 10.84
N ALA A 15 7.95 23.08 10.23
CA ALA A 15 7.83 22.25 9.03
C ALA A 15 8.03 23.04 7.72
N SER A 16 8.08 24.37 7.78
CA SER A 16 8.22 25.23 6.60
C SER A 16 9.52 24.95 5.84
N GLY A 17 9.41 24.77 4.52
CA GLY A 17 10.56 24.55 3.63
C GLY A 17 11.24 23.17 3.76
N LYS A 18 10.70 22.26 4.57
CA LYS A 18 11.22 20.89 4.72
C LYS A 18 10.52 19.92 3.78
N THR A 19 11.28 18.92 3.33
CA THR A 19 10.77 17.79 2.55
C THR A 19 10.59 16.58 3.45
N TYR A 20 9.43 15.93 3.37
CA TYR A 20 9.09 14.73 4.13
C TYR A 20 8.80 13.57 3.18
N HIS A 21 9.52 12.46 3.35
CA HIS A 21 9.25 11.24 2.62
C HIS A 21 8.13 10.46 3.32
N LEU A 22 6.99 10.34 2.64
CA LEU A 22 5.83 9.60 3.15
C LEU A 22 5.87 8.16 2.65
N ILE A 23 6.85 7.40 3.13
CA ILE A 23 7.12 6.03 2.68
C ILE A 23 6.83 5.06 3.82
N ASP A 24 5.83 4.21 3.61
CA ASP A 24 5.33 3.23 4.55
C ASP A 24 6.19 1.96 4.57
N GLY A 25 6.73 1.60 3.40
CA GLY A 25 7.62 0.48 3.22
C GLY A 25 7.89 0.22 1.74
N HIS A 26 8.65 -0.83 1.47
CA HIS A 26 8.88 -1.37 0.14
C HIS A 26 8.18 -2.71 0.02
N ILE A 27 7.57 -2.98 -1.14
CA ILE A 27 6.99 -4.29 -1.45
C ILE A 27 7.34 -4.66 -2.88
N HIS A 28 7.93 -5.83 -3.07
CA HIS A 28 8.22 -6.33 -4.41
C HIS A 28 6.92 -6.82 -5.07
N ASN A 29 6.79 -6.71 -6.39
CA ASN A 29 5.56 -7.09 -7.11
C ASN A 29 5.18 -8.56 -6.90
N MET A 30 6.18 -9.47 -6.81
CA MET A 30 5.95 -10.88 -6.52
C MET A 30 5.37 -11.08 -5.10
N ASP A 31 5.88 -10.36 -4.11
CA ASP A 31 5.38 -10.42 -2.73
C ASP A 31 3.97 -9.83 -2.63
N LEU A 32 3.70 -8.75 -3.38
CA LEU A 32 2.36 -8.17 -3.47
C LEU A 32 1.37 -9.13 -4.14
N GLY A 33 1.78 -9.80 -5.23
CA GLY A 33 0.99 -10.82 -5.90
C GLY A 33 0.63 -11.97 -4.95
N GLN A 34 1.62 -12.50 -4.23
CA GLN A 34 1.41 -13.56 -3.26
C GLN A 34 0.52 -13.09 -2.11
N LEU A 35 0.74 -11.87 -1.61
CA LEU A 35 -0.09 -11.27 -0.56
C LEU A 35 -1.56 -11.16 -0.99
N ILE A 36 -1.82 -10.80 -2.25
CA ILE A 36 -3.18 -10.76 -2.79
C ILE A 36 -3.78 -12.17 -2.78
N VAL A 37 -3.08 -13.16 -3.35
CA VAL A 37 -3.53 -14.55 -3.42
C VAL A 37 -3.90 -15.09 -2.03
N ASP A 38 -3.01 -14.91 -1.06
CA ASP A 38 -3.18 -15.36 0.31
C ASP A 38 -4.35 -14.64 1.01
N THR A 39 -4.54 -13.34 0.73
CA THR A 39 -5.56 -12.52 1.42
C THR A 39 -6.98 -12.86 0.99
N ILE A 40 -7.19 -13.22 -0.28
CA ILE A 40 -8.53 -13.49 -0.84
C ILE A 40 -8.76 -14.96 -1.19
N ASP A 41 -7.85 -15.85 -0.79
CA ASP A 41 -7.89 -17.29 -1.09
C ASP A 41 -8.10 -17.55 -2.59
N SER A 42 -7.29 -16.86 -3.41
CA SER A 42 -7.38 -16.97 -4.88
C SER A 42 -6.74 -18.26 -5.37
N PHE A 43 -7.30 -18.86 -6.42
CA PHE A 43 -6.66 -19.98 -7.15
C PHE A 43 -5.63 -19.53 -8.20
N GLY A 44 -5.38 -18.23 -8.32
CA GLY A 44 -4.40 -17.70 -9.27
C GLY A 44 -2.96 -17.93 -8.82
N GLU A 45 -2.08 -18.24 -9.77
CA GLU A 45 -0.65 -18.39 -9.52
C GLU A 45 0.10 -17.06 -9.74
N VAL A 46 1.15 -16.83 -8.96
CA VAL A 46 2.03 -15.66 -9.10
C VAL A 46 3.21 -16.06 -9.96
N GLU A 47 3.26 -15.56 -11.19
CA GLU A 47 4.35 -15.85 -12.13
C GLU A 47 5.30 -14.67 -12.31
N GLY A 48 6.60 -14.96 -12.45
CA GLY A 48 7.62 -13.96 -12.71
C GLY A 48 8.97 -14.31 -12.08
N VAL A 49 9.96 -13.47 -12.33
CA VAL A 49 11.30 -13.55 -11.72
C VAL A 49 11.47 -12.36 -10.80
N MET A 50 11.85 -12.61 -9.54
CA MET A 50 12.14 -11.55 -8.59
C MET A 50 13.34 -10.73 -9.09
N GLY A 51 13.16 -9.40 -9.12
CA GLY A 51 14.22 -8.47 -9.48
C GLY A 51 15.18 -8.23 -8.32
N GLU A 52 16.05 -7.24 -8.49
CA GLU A 52 16.92 -6.78 -7.41
C GLU A 52 16.12 -6.03 -6.34
N ASP A 53 16.62 -6.05 -5.11
CA ASP A 53 16.04 -5.31 -4.00
C ASP A 53 16.04 -3.81 -4.29
N GLY A 54 14.92 -3.16 -4.00
CA GLY A 54 14.79 -1.70 -4.09
C GLY A 54 15.69 -1.00 -3.06
N VAL A 55 16.11 0.23 -3.37
CA VAL A 55 16.89 1.05 -2.44
C VAL A 55 15.98 1.53 -1.31
N PRO A 56 16.32 1.27 -0.02
CA PRO A 56 15.51 1.72 1.10
C PRO A 56 15.56 3.25 1.20
N MET A 57 14.40 3.88 1.37
CA MET A 57 14.28 5.31 1.59
C MET A 57 13.72 5.57 2.99
N SER A 58 14.34 6.49 3.73
CA SER A 58 13.95 6.78 5.11
C SER A 58 12.72 7.68 5.18
N SER A 59 11.74 7.29 6.00
CA SER A 59 10.59 8.11 6.40
C SER A 59 10.73 8.72 7.81
N GLN A 60 11.94 8.68 8.39
CA GLN A 60 12.18 9.13 9.78
C GLN A 60 11.69 10.55 10.05
N ALA A 61 11.95 11.50 9.16
CA ALA A 61 11.48 12.89 9.36
C ALA A 61 9.95 13.01 9.42
N ALA A 62 9.22 12.15 8.70
CA ALA A 62 7.76 12.11 8.77
C ALA A 62 7.28 11.44 10.08
N GLN A 63 7.99 10.41 10.53
CA GLN A 63 7.74 9.75 11.81
C GLN A 63 8.03 10.66 13.01
N ASP A 64 9.07 11.49 12.93
CA ASP A 64 9.40 12.49 13.96
C ASP A 64 8.33 13.58 14.07
N LEU A 65 7.66 13.91 12.95
CA LEU A 65 6.45 14.73 12.92
C LEU A 65 5.22 14.00 13.52
N GLY A 66 5.37 12.69 13.79
CA GLY A 66 4.37 11.79 14.34
C GLY A 66 3.43 11.19 13.29
N VAL A 67 3.80 11.20 12.01
CA VAL A 67 3.04 10.50 10.96
C VAL A 67 3.16 9.01 11.20
N GLU A 68 2.02 8.33 11.20
CA GLU A 68 1.93 6.88 11.38
C GLU A 68 1.74 6.21 10.02
N PHE A 69 2.36 5.04 9.93
CA PHE A 69 2.47 4.22 8.73
C PHE A 69 1.87 2.85 9.07
N PRO A 70 0.72 2.49 8.46
CA PRO A 70 0.01 1.25 8.78
C PRO A 70 0.72 -0.03 8.33
N GLY A 71 1.80 0.06 7.56
CA GLY A 71 2.59 -1.10 7.15
C GLY A 71 1.84 -2.05 6.23
N LYS A 72 2.22 -3.32 6.29
CA LYS A 72 1.67 -4.40 5.46
C LYS A 72 0.19 -4.65 5.78
N GLU A 73 -0.22 -4.40 7.02
CA GLU A 73 -1.61 -4.53 7.48
C GLU A 73 -2.54 -3.60 6.71
N GLY A 74 -2.10 -2.36 6.46
CA GLY A 74 -2.87 -1.40 5.64
C GLY A 74 -3.11 -1.89 4.22
N ILE A 75 -2.13 -2.56 3.63
CA ILE A 75 -2.23 -3.17 2.29
C ILE A 75 -3.26 -4.31 2.31
N VAL A 76 -3.19 -5.19 3.31
CA VAL A 76 -4.12 -6.32 3.47
C VAL A 76 -5.57 -5.84 3.59
N GLU A 77 -5.84 -4.84 4.43
CA GLU A 77 -7.19 -4.29 4.59
C GLU A 77 -7.69 -3.63 3.30
N TYR A 78 -6.81 -2.98 2.54
CA TYR A 78 -7.16 -2.44 1.24
C TYR A 78 -7.50 -3.53 0.21
N ILE A 79 -6.72 -4.62 0.16
CA ILE A 79 -7.01 -5.78 -0.71
C ILE A 79 -8.39 -6.37 -0.38
N LYS A 80 -8.69 -6.57 0.91
CA LYS A 80 -10.01 -7.07 1.36
C LYS A 80 -11.14 -6.15 0.93
N LEU A 81 -10.97 -4.83 1.07
CA LEU A 81 -11.95 -3.84 0.65
C LEU A 81 -12.21 -3.91 -0.86
N ILE A 82 -11.16 -3.92 -1.67
CA ILE A 82 -11.29 -4.01 -3.13
C ILE A 82 -11.98 -5.31 -3.54
N HIS A 83 -11.61 -6.44 -2.92
CA HIS A 83 -12.26 -7.72 -3.20
C HIS A 83 -13.76 -7.71 -2.87
N LYS A 84 -14.13 -7.13 -1.71
CA LYS A 84 -15.52 -6.93 -1.32
C LYS A 84 -16.28 -6.09 -2.36
N LEU A 85 -15.73 -4.94 -2.75
CA LEU A 85 -16.34 -4.06 -3.74
C LEU A 85 -16.49 -4.72 -5.11
N GLN A 86 -15.52 -5.55 -5.52
CA GLN A 86 -15.61 -6.33 -6.75
C GLN A 86 -16.75 -7.35 -6.68
N GLY A 87 -16.98 -7.99 -5.53
CA GLY A 87 -18.12 -8.88 -5.33
C GLY A 87 -19.47 -8.15 -5.33
N GLU A 88 -19.52 -6.93 -4.77
CA GLU A 88 -20.75 -6.14 -4.66
C GLU A 88 -21.13 -5.43 -5.96
N TYR A 89 -20.15 -4.95 -6.73
CA TYR A 89 -20.38 -4.05 -7.88
C TYR A 89 -19.75 -4.52 -9.20
N GLY A 90 -18.91 -5.55 -9.19
CA GLY A 90 -18.15 -5.99 -10.37
C GLY A 90 -18.97 -6.74 -11.44
N GLY A 91 -20.24 -7.04 -11.16
CA GLY A 91 -21.12 -7.84 -12.03
C GLY A 91 -20.77 -9.34 -12.07
N GLU A 92 -21.54 -10.13 -12.81
CA GLU A 92 -21.23 -11.54 -13.02
C GLU A 92 -19.98 -11.69 -13.92
N ARG A 93 -19.00 -12.46 -13.45
CA ARG A 93 -17.85 -12.86 -14.28
C ARG A 93 -18.34 -13.68 -15.46
N ASN A 94 -18.30 -13.09 -16.65
CA ASN A 94 -18.64 -13.79 -17.89
C ASN A 94 -17.45 -14.69 -18.31
N ILE A 95 -17.42 -15.91 -17.77
CA ILE A 95 -16.34 -16.90 -17.94
C ILE A 95 -16.23 -17.41 -19.40
N GLN A 96 -17.11 -16.97 -20.30
CA GLN A 96 -17.15 -17.37 -21.71
C GLN A 96 -16.18 -16.58 -22.62
N ASN A 97 -15.56 -15.51 -22.13
CA ASN A 97 -14.66 -14.65 -22.92
C ASN A 97 -13.17 -14.92 -22.68
N TRP A 98 -12.82 -16.05 -22.07
CA TRP A 98 -11.44 -16.46 -21.78
C TRP A 98 -11.09 -17.75 -22.51
#